data_AF-A0AA37B321-F1
#
_entry.id   AF-A0AA37B321-F1
#
_cell.length_a   1.000
_cell.length_b   1.000
_cell.length_c   1.000
_cell.angle_alpha   90.00
_cell.angle_beta   90.00
_cell.angle_gamma   90.00
#
_symmetry.space_group_name_H-M   'P 1'
#
loop_
_entity.id
_entity.type
_entity.pdbx_description
1 polymer ?
#
loop_
_entity_poly.entity_id
_entity_poly.type
_entity_poly.pdbx_seq_one_letter_code
_entity_poly.pdbx_strand_id
1 'polypeptide(L)'
;MSIDNVVQYASPTEPSHASQALMEHLFSLRSLPCQQHLNEIASLSLEIQSLDTLNQLSILRDTAERQHLFENFESSSWFVQEGGDYLYRPELLRNAPLTKVILLLKETLTYRNWQGLLQLAHPHYLPQLLERIRDFSDLD
;
A
#
# COMPACT_ATOMS: atom_id res chain seq x y z
N MET A 1 30.47 54.81 -18.87
CA MET A 1 30.02 53.55 -19.48
C MET A 1 29.79 52.58 -18.33
N SER A 2 28.53 52.31 -17.98
CA SER A 2 28.15 51.34 -16.94
C SER A 2 27.87 50.00 -17.59
N ILE A 3 28.46 48.93 -17.06
CA ILE A 3 28.19 47.56 -17.47
C ILE A 3 27.30 46.96 -16.39
N ASP A 4 26.01 46.82 -16.68
CA ASP A 4 25.06 46.08 -15.86
C ASP A 4 25.39 44.59 -15.92
N ASN A 5 25.91 44.05 -14.82
CA ASN A 5 26.10 42.62 -14.62
C ASN A 5 24.76 42.00 -14.23
N VAL A 6 23.93 41.65 -15.22
CA VAL A 6 22.72 40.87 -15.01
C VAL A 6 23.12 39.40 -14.88
N VAL A 7 23.20 38.90 -13.66
CA VAL A 7 23.26 37.46 -13.39
C VAL A 7 21.94 36.86 -13.88
N GLN A 8 21.97 36.17 -15.02
CA GLN A 8 20.86 35.37 -15.50
C GLN A 8 20.64 34.22 -14.51
N TYR A 9 19.59 34.30 -13.70
CA TYR A 9 19.08 33.15 -12.98
C TYR A 9 18.63 32.11 -14.01
N ALA A 10 19.34 30.98 -14.05
CA ALA A 10 18.94 29.83 -14.84
C ALA A 10 17.48 29.47 -14.51
N SER A 11 16.67 29.38 -15.56
CA SER A 11 15.27 28.95 -15.49
C SER A 11 15.17 27.59 -14.77
N PRO A 12 14.07 27.31 -14.05
CA PRO A 12 13.92 26.05 -13.33
C PRO A 12 13.88 24.91 -14.35
N THR A 13 14.94 24.12 -14.39
CA THR A 13 15.02 22.90 -15.19
C THR A 13 13.91 21.96 -14.72
N GLU A 14 13.03 21.54 -15.63
CA GLU A 14 12.03 20.51 -15.31
C GLU A 14 12.75 19.29 -14.70
N PRO A 15 12.24 18.72 -13.60
CA PRO A 15 12.90 17.61 -12.93
C PRO A 15 13.02 16.46 -13.93
N SER A 16 14.24 15.91 -14.06
CA SER A 16 14.49 14.77 -14.93
C SER A 16 13.55 13.60 -14.59
N HIS A 17 13.24 12.73 -15.56
CA HIS A 17 12.42 11.53 -15.30
C HIS A 17 12.92 10.70 -14.11
N ALA A 18 14.24 10.63 -13.90
CA ALA A 18 14.82 9.97 -12.74
C ALA A 18 14.51 10.70 -11.43
N SER A 19 14.54 12.04 -11.44
CA SER A 19 14.16 12.88 -10.29
C SER A 19 12.66 12.80 -9.99
N GLN A 20 11.82 12.70 -11.02
CA GLN A 20 10.37 12.52 -10.86
C GLN A 20 10.04 11.14 -10.27
N ALA A 21 10.60 10.06 -10.83
CA ALA A 21 10.42 8.71 -10.30
C ALA A 21 10.95 8.59 -8.85
N LEU A 22 12.06 9.26 -8.54
CA LEU A 22 12.62 9.28 -7.19
C LEU A 22 11.76 10.11 -6.23
N MET A 23 11.16 11.22 -6.68
CA MET A 23 10.17 11.95 -5.89
C MET A 23 8.90 11.13 -5.67
N GLU A 24 8.35 10.47 -6.68
CA GLU A 24 7.20 9.55 -6.53
C GLU A 24 7.51 8.43 -5.54
N HIS A 25 8.70 7.84 -5.61
CA HIS A 25 9.16 6.85 -4.63
C HIS A 25 9.30 7.42 -3.22
N LEU A 26 9.82 8.63 -3.04
CA LEU A 26 9.94 9.29 -1.74
C LEU A 26 8.57 9.70 -1.15
N PHE A 27 7.63 10.15 -1.99
CA PHE A 27 6.25 10.43 -1.58
C PHE A 27 5.51 9.14 -1.19
N SER A 28 5.79 8.05 -1.90
CA SER A 28 5.27 6.71 -1.57
C SER A 28 5.83 6.14 -0.24
N LEU A 29 6.95 6.65 0.26
CA LEU A 29 7.51 6.25 1.57
C LEU A 29 6.89 7.04 2.74
N ARG A 30 6.57 8.33 2.54
CA ARG A 30 5.94 9.18 3.57
C ARG A 30 4.53 8.75 3.94
N SER A 31 3.91 7.95 3.09
CA SER A 31 2.55 7.49 3.22
C SER A 31 2.47 6.14 3.95
N LEU A 32 3.57 5.39 4.09
CA LEU A 32 3.55 4.08 4.75
C LEU A 32 3.02 4.15 6.20
N PRO A 33 2.24 3.14 6.64
CA PRO A 33 1.84 3.03 8.03
C PRO A 33 3.07 2.92 8.93
N CYS A 34 3.00 3.53 10.11
CA CYS A 34 4.06 3.38 11.11
C CYS A 34 4.11 1.93 11.61
N GLN A 35 5.24 1.55 12.24
CA GLN A 35 5.44 0.19 12.73
C GLN A 35 4.33 -0.28 13.70
N GLN A 36 3.83 0.63 14.53
CA GLN A 36 2.71 0.33 15.44
C GLN A 36 1.48 -0.15 14.67
N HIS A 37 1.09 0.52 13.59
CA HIS A 37 -0.03 0.12 12.75
C HIS A 37 0.20 -1.23 12.06
N LEU A 38 1.44 -1.53 11.65
CA LEU A 38 1.77 -2.86 11.10
C LEU A 38 1.60 -3.96 12.13
N ASN A 39 2.09 -3.74 13.35
CA ASN A 39 1.95 -4.68 14.45
C ASN A 39 0.48 -4.90 14.84
N GLU A 40 -0.33 -3.84 14.82
CA GLU A 40 -1.77 -3.93 15.09
C GLU A 40 -2.51 -4.77 14.03
N ILE A 41 -2.26 -4.52 12.73
CA ILE A 41 -2.83 -5.33 11.65
C ILE A 41 -2.35 -6.79 11.75
N ALA A 42 -1.07 -7.00 12.05
CA ALA A 42 -0.48 -8.32 12.19
C ALA A 42 -1.10 -9.09 13.36
N SER A 43 -1.27 -8.48 14.53
CA SER A 43 -1.92 -9.08 15.69
C SER A 43 -3.38 -9.42 15.37
N LEU A 44 -4.11 -8.45 14.82
CA LEU A 44 -5.50 -8.65 14.43
C LEU A 44 -5.65 -9.79 13.42
N SER A 45 -4.71 -9.92 12.48
CA SER A 45 -4.73 -10.99 11.48
C SER A 45 -4.64 -12.39 12.10
N LEU A 46 -3.96 -12.54 13.24
CA LEU A 46 -3.86 -13.79 13.99
C LEU A 46 -5.15 -14.06 14.76
N GLU A 47 -5.75 -13.03 15.35
CA GLU A 47 -7.01 -13.13 16.10
C GLU A 47 -8.18 -13.58 15.22
N ILE A 48 -8.24 -13.08 13.98
CA ILE A 48 -9.34 -13.35 13.04
C ILE A 48 -9.09 -14.55 12.10
N GLN A 49 -7.93 -15.20 12.17
CA GLN A 49 -7.50 -16.19 11.18
C GLN A 49 -8.47 -17.37 11.00
N SER A 50 -9.24 -17.69 12.05
CA SER A 50 -10.20 -18.80 12.08
C SER A 50 -11.56 -18.45 11.48
N LEU A 51 -11.82 -17.17 11.23
CA LEU A 51 -13.07 -16.69 10.63
C LEU A 51 -13.06 -16.91 9.11
N ASP A 52 -14.22 -16.91 8.48
CA ASP A 52 -14.29 -16.88 7.02
C ASP A 52 -13.80 -15.53 6.45
N THR A 53 -13.39 -15.55 5.18
CA THR A 53 -12.77 -14.41 4.49
C THR A 53 -13.61 -13.13 4.57
N LEU A 54 -14.94 -13.22 4.49
CA LEU A 54 -15.79 -12.03 4.52
C LEU A 54 -15.81 -11.40 5.90
N ASN A 55 -15.91 -12.21 6.95
CA ASN A 55 -15.82 -11.72 8.32
C ASN A 55 -14.43 -11.17 8.64
N GLN A 56 -13.36 -11.80 8.14
CA GLN A 56 -12.00 -11.24 8.28
C GLN A 56 -11.90 -9.84 7.65
N LEU A 57 -12.36 -9.67 6.40
CA LEU A 57 -12.34 -8.37 5.72
C LEU A 57 -13.18 -7.32 6.42
N SER A 58 -14.35 -7.69 6.94
CA SER A 58 -15.21 -6.76 7.68
C SER A 58 -14.49 -6.21 8.91
N ILE A 59 -13.90 -7.10 9.73
CA ILE A 59 -13.20 -6.69 10.95
C ILE A 59 -11.95 -5.86 10.62
N LEU A 60 -11.19 -6.25 9.59
CA LEU A 60 -10.02 -5.51 9.12
C LEU A 60 -10.39 -4.10 8.65
N ARG A 61 -11.46 -3.94 7.87
CA ARG A 61 -11.93 -2.63 7.42
C ARG A 61 -12.37 -1.77 8.60
N ASP A 62 -13.24 -2.29 9.44
CA ASP A 62 -13.80 -1.54 10.57
C ASP A 62 -12.69 -1.12 11.55
N THR A 63 -11.63 -1.92 11.67
CA THR A 63 -10.45 -1.54 12.47
C THR A 63 -9.60 -0.50 11.75
N ALA A 64 -9.34 -0.68 10.45
CA ALA A 64 -8.57 0.28 9.67
C ALA A 64 -9.22 1.67 9.61
N GLU A 65 -10.54 1.73 9.52
CA GLU A 65 -11.32 2.98 9.56
C GLU A 65 -11.24 3.64 10.94
N ARG A 66 -11.50 2.89 12.02
CA ARG A 66 -11.45 3.43 13.39
C ARG A 66 -10.07 3.96 13.78
N GLN A 67 -9.01 3.36 13.25
CA GLN A 67 -7.63 3.71 13.56
C GLN A 67 -6.99 4.62 12.50
N HIS A 68 -7.74 5.03 11.47
CA HIS A 68 -7.23 5.89 10.41
C HIS A 68 -5.95 5.35 9.72
N LEU A 69 -5.83 4.02 9.60
CA LEU A 69 -4.58 3.36 9.20
C LEU A 69 -4.06 3.78 7.82
N PHE A 70 -4.96 4.20 6.92
CA PHE A 70 -4.64 4.58 5.54
C PHE A 70 -4.95 6.03 5.19
N GLU A 71 -5.24 6.89 6.18
CA GLU A 71 -5.68 8.27 5.93
C GLU A 71 -4.65 9.09 5.12
N ASN A 72 -3.36 8.78 5.26
CA ASN A 72 -2.26 9.43 4.54
C ASN A 72 -1.77 8.65 3.32
N PHE A 73 -2.41 7.55 2.96
CA PHE A 73 -2.05 6.78 1.78
C PHE A 73 -2.82 7.35 0.59
N GLU A 74 -2.14 7.88 -0.42
CA GLU A 74 -2.84 8.26 -1.66
C GLU A 74 -3.27 7.01 -2.44
N SER A 75 -4.38 7.10 -3.17
CA SER A 75 -4.79 6.02 -4.07
C SER A 75 -3.82 5.99 -5.24
N SER A 76 -3.17 4.84 -5.45
CA SER A 76 -2.31 4.65 -6.61
C SER A 76 -3.12 4.00 -7.74
N SER A 77 -3.05 4.56 -8.94
CA SER A 77 -3.53 3.91 -10.17
C SER A 77 -2.87 2.55 -10.43
N TRP A 78 -1.76 2.26 -9.74
CA TRP A 78 -1.01 1.01 -9.81
C TRP A 78 -1.87 -0.24 -9.58
N PHE A 79 -2.85 -0.22 -8.68
CA PHE A 79 -3.67 -1.42 -8.42
C PHE A 79 -4.43 -1.89 -9.68
N VAL A 80 -4.94 -0.93 -10.46
CA VAL A 80 -5.66 -1.20 -11.71
C VAL A 80 -4.72 -1.67 -12.83
N GLN A 81 -3.47 -1.21 -12.83
CA GLN A 81 -2.50 -1.51 -13.90
C GLN A 81 -1.71 -2.79 -13.66
N GLU A 82 -1.31 -3.06 -12.42
CA GLU A 82 -0.37 -4.13 -12.06
C GLU A 82 -0.77 -4.87 -10.77
N GLY A 83 -1.47 -4.21 -9.84
CA GLY A 83 -1.85 -4.83 -8.56
C GLY A 83 -2.83 -5.99 -8.69
N GLY A 84 -3.61 -6.02 -9.78
CA GLY A 84 -4.51 -7.12 -10.09
C GLY A 84 -3.81 -8.48 -10.18
N ASP A 85 -2.55 -8.53 -10.62
CA ASP A 85 -1.81 -9.80 -10.74
C ASP A 85 -1.70 -10.53 -9.39
N TYR A 86 -1.56 -9.78 -8.29
CA TYR A 86 -1.46 -10.34 -6.95
C TYR A 86 -2.77 -10.99 -6.47
N LEU A 87 -3.92 -10.53 -6.99
CA LEU A 87 -5.21 -11.17 -6.72
C LEU A 87 -5.25 -12.59 -7.30
N TYR A 88 -4.75 -12.76 -8.52
CA TYR A 88 -4.81 -14.04 -9.24
C TYR A 88 -3.60 -14.96 -8.95
N ARG A 89 -2.48 -14.35 -8.57
CA ARG A 89 -1.17 -14.99 -8.37
C ARG A 89 -0.58 -14.59 -7.02
N PRO A 90 -1.13 -15.09 -5.91
CA PRO A 90 -0.72 -14.66 -4.58
C PRO A 90 0.74 -15.01 -4.27
N GLU A 91 1.36 -15.96 -4.99
CA GLU A 91 2.78 -16.27 -4.83
C GLU A 91 3.71 -15.08 -5.06
N LEU A 92 3.25 -14.05 -5.80
CA LEU A 92 3.98 -12.80 -6.00
C LEU A 92 4.16 -12.01 -4.69
N LEU A 93 3.29 -12.24 -3.70
CA LEU A 93 3.35 -11.57 -2.39
C LEU A 93 4.59 -11.96 -1.59
N ARG A 94 5.15 -13.16 -1.78
CA ARG A 94 6.30 -13.65 -1.02
C ARG A 94 7.49 -12.70 -1.04
N ASN A 95 7.71 -12.03 -2.17
CA ASN A 95 8.82 -11.08 -2.34
C ASN A 95 8.34 -9.64 -2.51
N ALA A 96 7.04 -9.38 -2.33
CA ALA A 96 6.50 -8.05 -2.49
C ALA A 96 7.09 -7.12 -1.42
N PRO A 97 7.51 -5.90 -1.80
CA PRO A 97 7.95 -4.90 -0.83
C PRO A 97 6.74 -4.36 -0.05
N LEU A 98 6.98 -3.92 1.18
CA LEU A 98 5.95 -3.44 2.12
C LEU A 98 4.99 -2.45 1.47
N THR A 99 5.48 -1.49 0.68
CA THR A 99 4.65 -0.51 -0.02
C THR A 99 3.56 -1.15 -0.88
N LYS A 100 3.90 -2.20 -1.65
CA LYS A 100 2.91 -2.88 -2.50
C LYS A 100 1.92 -3.67 -1.65
N VAL A 101 2.39 -4.30 -0.58
CA VAL A 101 1.56 -5.06 0.36
C VAL A 101 0.52 -4.15 1.03
N ILE A 102 0.93 -2.97 1.49
CA ILE A 102 0.02 -1.99 2.09
C ILE A 102 -0.93 -1.39 1.06
N LEU A 103 -0.47 -1.12 -0.17
CA LEU A 103 -1.35 -0.68 -1.27
C LEU A 103 -2.44 -1.72 -1.53
N LEU A 104 -2.05 -3.00 -1.64
CA LEU A 104 -2.98 -4.09 -1.84
C LEU A 104 -3.98 -4.22 -0.68
N LEU A 105 -3.51 -4.13 0.57
CA LEU A 105 -4.37 -4.16 1.74
C LEU A 105 -5.38 -3.02 1.72
N LYS A 106 -4.91 -1.78 1.53
CA LYS A 106 -5.79 -0.62 1.45
C LYS A 106 -6.83 -0.80 0.35
N GLU A 107 -6.40 -1.10 -0.87
CA GLU A 107 -7.31 -1.22 -2.02
C GLU A 107 -8.33 -2.34 -1.78
N THR A 108 -7.91 -3.46 -1.19
CA THR A 108 -8.81 -4.56 -0.79
C THR A 108 -9.87 -4.07 0.19
N LEU A 109 -9.48 -3.30 1.21
CA LEU A 109 -10.40 -2.83 2.26
C LEU A 109 -11.31 -1.68 1.78
N THR A 110 -10.85 -0.85 0.84
CA THR A 110 -11.64 0.26 0.27
C THR A 110 -12.51 -0.16 -0.91
N TYR A 111 -12.32 -1.37 -1.45
CA TYR A 111 -13.06 -1.83 -2.61
C TYR A 111 -14.56 -1.98 -2.29
N ARG A 112 -15.42 -1.28 -3.04
CA ARG A 112 -16.87 -1.22 -2.74
C ARG A 112 -17.58 -2.57 -2.83
N ASN A 113 -17.06 -3.53 -3.60
CA ASN A 113 -17.68 -4.84 -3.80
C ASN A 113 -16.69 -5.98 -3.51
N TRP A 114 -16.43 -6.24 -2.23
CA TRP A 114 -15.53 -7.32 -1.80
C TRP A 114 -15.94 -8.69 -2.32
N GLN A 115 -17.24 -8.96 -2.41
CA GLN A 115 -17.73 -10.23 -2.94
C GLN A 115 -17.30 -10.43 -4.40
N GLY A 116 -17.40 -9.38 -5.22
CA GLY A 116 -16.92 -9.40 -6.61
C GLY A 116 -15.40 -9.57 -6.69
N LEU A 117 -14.64 -8.87 -5.84
CA LEU A 117 -13.18 -8.98 -5.81
C LEU A 117 -12.73 -10.38 -5.39
N LEU A 118 -13.35 -10.95 -4.35
CA LEU A 118 -13.02 -12.29 -3.85
C LEU A 118 -13.43 -13.42 -4.80
N GLN A 119 -14.49 -13.23 -5.60
CA GLN A 119 -14.85 -14.20 -6.64
C GLN A 119 -13.80 -14.30 -7.74
N LEU A 120 -13.07 -13.22 -7.99
CA LEU A 120 -12.00 -13.15 -8.98
C LEU A 120 -10.64 -13.55 -8.39
N ALA A 121 -10.44 -13.26 -7.11
CA ALA A 121 -9.17 -13.52 -6.43
C ALA A 121 -8.95 -15.02 -6.18
N HIS A 122 -7.67 -15.39 -6.14
CA HIS A 122 -7.22 -16.70 -5.70
C HIS A 122 -7.62 -16.93 -4.23
N PRO A 123 -8.06 -18.13 -3.81
CA PRO A 123 -8.50 -18.39 -2.43
C PRO A 123 -7.44 -18.07 -1.35
N HIS A 124 -6.17 -18.12 -1.71
CA HIS A 124 -5.04 -17.82 -0.82
C HIS A 124 -4.57 -16.37 -0.87
N TYR A 125 -5.22 -15.48 -1.64
CA TYR A 125 -4.85 -14.07 -1.72
C TYR A 125 -4.81 -13.38 -0.36
N LEU A 126 -5.95 -13.35 0.35
CA LEU A 126 -6.03 -12.67 1.64
C LEU A 126 -5.11 -13.32 2.69
N PRO A 127 -5.08 -14.67 2.85
CA PRO A 127 -4.14 -15.31 3.76
C PRO A 127 -2.67 -14.95 3.50
N GLN A 128 -2.21 -14.99 2.24
CA GLN A 128 -0.82 -14.66 1.90
C GLN A 128 -0.53 -13.16 2.03
N LEU A 129 -1.51 -12.29 1.79
CA LEU A 129 -1.35 -10.86 1.99
C LEU A 129 -1.14 -10.56 3.48
N LEU A 130 -1.96 -11.17 4.34
CA LEU A 130 -1.84 -11.02 5.80
C LEU A 130 -0.56 -11.67 6.34
N GLU A 131 -0.18 -12.83 5.82
CA GLU A 131 1.12 -13.46 6.13
C GLU A 131 2.27 -12.52 5.79
N ARG A 132 2.23 -11.92 4.60
CA ARG A 132 3.28 -11.00 4.19
C ARG A 132 3.33 -9.74 5.04
N ILE A 133 2.20 -9.26 5.56
CA ILE A 133 2.19 -8.14 6.52
C ILE A 133 2.87 -8.55 7.83
N ARG A 134 2.63 -9.77 8.30
CA ARG A 134 3.28 -10.29 9.52
C ARG A 134 4.80 -10.39 9.36
N ASP A 135 5.31 -10.72 8.17
CA ASP A 135 6.77 -10.72 7.91
C ASP A 135 7.44 -9.34 8.14
N PHE A 136 6.67 -8.26 8.11
CA PHE A 136 7.13 -6.89 8.37
C PHE A 136 6.79 -6.39 9.77
N SER A 137 6.11 -7.21 10.59
CA SER A 137 5.78 -6.87 11.97
C SER A 137 6.88 -7.29 12.92
N ASP A 138 6.99 -6.59 14.05
CA ASP A 138 7.94 -6.92 15.13
C ASP A 138 7.26 -7.79 16.21
N LEU A 139 6.29 -8.62 15.83
CA LEU A 139 5.64 -9.56 16.75
C LEU A 139 6.55 -10.79 16.92
N ASP A 140 7.14 -10.93 18.11
CA ASP A 140 7.92 -12.11 18.53
C ASP A 140 7.04 -13.36 18.74
#